data_AF-A0A1G1W2M9-F1
#
_entry.id   AF-A0A1G1W2M9-F1
#
_cell.length_a   1.000
_cell.length_b   1.000
_cell.length_c   1.000
_cell.angle_alpha   90.00
_cell.angle_beta   90.00
_cell.angle_gamma   90.00
#
_symmetry.space_group_name_H-M   'P 1'
#
loop_
_entity.id
_entity.type
_entity.pdbx_description
1 polymer ?
#
loop_
_entity_poly.entity_id
_entity_poly.type
_entity_poly.pdbx_seq_one_letter_code
_entity_poly.pdbx_strand_id
1 'polypeptide(L)'
;MEYHLKYSRNAAKDLSKLDNLVKRKIKEAIETKLVKNPIGSSIKLRDFEIEGVRRFRIGNYRVIFVITGKSVEILRIGHRREIYK
;
A
#
# COMPACT_ATOMS: atom_id res chain seq x y z
N MET A 1 -2.54 17.94 -5.55
CA MET A 1 -2.01 17.92 -4.17
C MET A 1 -1.36 16.57 -3.97
N GLU A 2 -0.10 16.54 -3.53
CA GLU A 2 0.66 15.31 -3.32
C GLU A 2 0.51 14.87 -1.85
N TYR A 3 0.14 13.62 -1.62
CA TYR A 3 0.04 13.08 -0.26
C TYR A 3 1.44 12.73 0.27
N HIS A 4 1.68 12.91 1.57
CA HIS A 4 2.92 12.46 2.20
C HIS A 4 2.90 10.94 2.38
N LEU A 5 3.91 10.26 1.86
CA LEU A 5 4.03 8.81 1.96
C LEU A 5 4.76 8.40 3.25
N LYS A 6 4.17 7.50 4.03
CA LYS A 6 4.79 6.89 5.22
C LYS A 6 4.71 5.37 5.12
N TYR A 7 5.74 4.69 5.62
CA TYR A 7 5.76 3.23 5.73
C TYR A 7 5.77 2.83 7.20
N SER A 8 4.84 1.98 7.61
CA SER A 8 4.92 1.31 8.90
C SER A 8 6.14 0.36 8.95
N ARG A 9 6.55 -0.01 10.16
CA ARG A 9 7.63 -0.99 10.38
C ARG A 9 7.34 -2.33 9.67
N ASN A 10 6.08 -2.77 9.68
CA ASN A 10 5.66 -3.99 9.02
C ASN A 10 5.75 -3.87 7.50
N ALA A 11 5.29 -2.77 6.92
CA ALA A 11 5.42 -2.54 5.48
C ALA A 11 6.89 -2.47 5.01
N ALA A 12 7.77 -1.87 5.82
CA ALA A 12 9.20 -1.85 5.53
C ALA A 12 9.81 -3.27 5.53
N LYS A 13 9.44 -4.10 6.51
CA LYS A 13 9.85 -5.51 6.59
C LYS A 13 9.25 -6.37 5.47
N ASP A 14 8.02 -6.08 5.06
CA ASP A 14 7.38 -6.73 3.93
C ASP A 14 8.15 -6.44 2.63
N LEU A 15 8.45 -5.17 2.37
CA LEU A 15 9.26 -4.74 1.22
C LEU A 15 10.64 -5.37 1.21
N SER A 16 11.31 -5.49 2.36
CA SER A 16 12.67 -6.01 2.42
C SER A 16 12.76 -7.48 1.97
N LYS A 17 11.68 -8.26 2.17
CA LYS A 17 11.59 -9.68 1.78
C LYS A 17 11.33 -9.93 0.30
N LEU A 18 10.88 -8.93 -0.45
CA LEU A 18 10.60 -9.08 -1.88
C LEU A 18 11.91 -9.13 -2.68
N ASP A 19 11.87 -9.59 -3.93
CA ASP A 19 13.00 -9.43 -4.84
C ASP A 19 13.16 -7.97 -5.29
N ASN A 20 14.36 -7.59 -5.74
CA ASN A 20 14.67 -6.21 -6.07
C ASN A 20 13.82 -5.64 -7.22
N LEU A 21 13.46 -6.48 -8.20
CA LEU A 21 12.63 -6.06 -9.33
C LEU A 21 11.21 -5.74 -8.87
N VAL A 22 10.63 -6.59 -8.03
CA VAL A 22 9.31 -6.37 -7.43
C VAL A 22 9.32 -5.15 -6.51
N LYS A 23 10.33 -4.99 -5.66
CA LYS A 23 10.45 -3.79 -4.80
C LYS A 23 10.40 -2.51 -5.63
N ARG A 24 11.19 -2.45 -6.71
CA ARG A 24 11.23 -1.28 -7.61
C ARG A 24 9.86 -1.01 -8.22
N LYS A 25 9.21 -2.03 -8.78
CA LYS A 25 7.87 -1.90 -9.38
C LYS A 25 6.82 -1.43 -8.38
N ILE A 26 6.88 -1.91 -7.13
CA ILE A 26 5.94 -1.50 -6.08
C ILE A 26 6.16 -0.05 -5.68
N LYS A 27 7.41 0.36 -5.43
CA LYS A 27 7.75 1.75 -5.06
C LYS A 27 7.30 2.72 -6.15
N GLU A 28 7.65 2.43 -7.40
CA GLU A 28 7.27 3.25 -8.55
C GLU A 28 5.75 3.38 -8.67
N ALA A 29 4.99 2.28 -8.53
CA ALA A 29 3.53 2.34 -8.58
C ALA A 29 2.92 3.12 -7.40
N ILE A 30 3.52 3.06 -6.22
CA ILE A 30 3.09 3.85 -5.07
C ILE A 30 3.30 5.34 -5.34
N GLU A 31 4.50 5.73 -5.75
CA GLU A 31 4.86 7.13 -5.98
C GLU A 31 4.11 7.74 -7.16
N THR A 32 4.00 7.01 -8.27
CA THR A 32 3.43 7.55 -9.52
C THR A 32 1.91 7.48 -9.60
N LYS A 33 1.27 6.53 -8.90
CA LYS A 33 -0.18 6.28 -8.98
C LYS A 33 -0.89 6.46 -7.65
N LEU A 34 -0.41 5.76 -6.60
CA LEU A 34 -1.11 5.76 -5.31
C LEU A 34 -1.11 7.15 -4.67
N VAL A 35 0.06 7.79 -4.56
CA VAL A 35 0.20 9.10 -3.90
C VAL A 35 -0.56 10.21 -4.62
N LYS A 36 -0.69 10.13 -5.96
CA LYS A 36 -1.40 11.14 -6.76
C LYS A 36 -2.91 11.07 -6.59
N ASN A 37 -3.47 9.87 -6.44
CA ASN A 37 -4.92 9.68 -6.27
C ASN A 37 -5.20 8.47 -5.37
N PRO A 38 -4.96 8.56 -4.05
CA PRO A 38 -5.04 7.39 -3.17
C PRO A 38 -6.47 6.89 -3.01
N ILE A 39 -7.47 7.76 -3.12
CA ILE A 39 -8.88 7.37 -3.04
C ILE A 39 -9.32 6.64 -4.32
N GLY A 40 -9.05 7.22 -5.50
CA GLY A 40 -9.51 6.68 -6.79
C GLY A 40 -8.69 5.49 -7.30
N SER A 41 -7.43 5.35 -6.88
CA SER A 41 -6.60 4.20 -7.25
C SER A 41 -6.85 2.97 -6.36
N SER A 42 -7.64 3.08 -5.28
CA SER A 42 -7.81 2.03 -4.29
C SER A 42 -9.28 1.72 -3.97
N ILE A 43 -9.50 0.59 -3.30
CA ILE A 43 -10.81 0.18 -2.81
C ILE A 43 -10.79 0.18 -1.29
N LYS A 44 -11.81 0.79 -0.66
CA LYS A 44 -12.02 0.73 0.81
C LYS A 44 -12.40 -0.70 1.19
N LEU A 45 -11.71 -1.28 2.16
CA LEU A 45 -12.03 -2.60 2.72
C LEU A 45 -13.07 -2.43 3.84
N ARG A 46 -13.97 -3.41 3.99
CA ARG A 46 -15.12 -3.30 4.91
C ARG A 46 -15.02 -4.14 6.19
N ASP A 47 -13.97 -4.97 6.33
CA ASP A 47 -13.87 -5.95 7.42
C ASP A 47 -12.50 -5.90 8.12
N PHE A 48 -11.95 -4.70 8.33
CA PHE A 48 -10.71 -4.51 9.10
C PHE A 48 -11.03 -3.82 10.43
N GLU A 49 -10.35 -4.23 11.50
CA GLU A 49 -10.45 -3.59 12.83
C GLU A 49 -10.11 -2.08 12.76
N ILE A 50 -9.23 -1.71 11.82
CA ILE A 50 -8.86 -0.33 11.56
C ILE A 50 -9.84 0.26 10.55
N GLU A 51 -10.53 1.33 10.95
CA GLU A 51 -11.42 2.05 10.06
C GLU A 51 -10.65 2.72 8.92
N GLY A 52 -11.24 2.73 7.72
CA GLY A 52 -10.70 3.48 6.60
C GLY A 52 -9.55 2.79 5.87
N VAL A 53 -9.27 1.53 6.19
CA VAL A 53 -8.28 0.72 5.46
C VAL A 53 -8.66 0.58 3.99
N ARG A 54 -7.66 0.75 3.13
CA ARG A 54 -7.80 0.68 1.68
C ARG A 54 -6.77 -0.28 1.10
N ARG A 55 -7.10 -0.83 -0.06
CA ARG A 55 -6.24 -1.71 -0.83
C ARG A 55 -5.94 -1.12 -2.20
N PHE A 56 -4.65 -1.01 -2.51
CA PHE A 56 -4.14 -0.74 -3.84
C PHE A 56 -3.59 -2.02 -4.49
N ARG A 57 -3.87 -2.23 -5.78
CA ARG A 57 -3.49 -3.44 -6.53
C ARG A 57 -2.36 -3.14 -7.50
N ILE A 58 -1.28 -3.94 -7.43
CA ILE A 58 -0.13 -3.86 -8.34
C ILE A 58 0.11 -5.26 -8.90
N GLY A 59 -0.57 -5.60 -9.99
CA GLY A 59 -0.55 -6.96 -10.54
C GLY A 59 -0.98 -8.01 -9.52
N ASN A 60 -0.04 -8.87 -9.12
CA ASN A 60 -0.21 -9.92 -8.11
C ASN A 60 0.09 -9.48 -6.67
N TYR A 61 0.56 -8.25 -6.48
CA TYR A 61 0.83 -7.65 -5.18
C TYR A 61 -0.33 -6.76 -4.74
N ARG A 62 -0.43 -6.57 -3.42
CA ARG A 62 -1.37 -5.67 -2.78
C ARG A 62 -0.62 -4.80 -1.80
N VAL A 63 -1.08 -3.57 -1.68
CA VAL A 63 -0.61 -2.58 -0.73
C VAL A 63 -1.82 -2.20 0.10
N ILE A 64 -1.74 -2.46 1.40
CA ILE A 64 -2.78 -2.11 2.38
C ILE A 64 -2.32 -0.85 3.08
N PHE A 65 -3.20 0.16 3.13
CA PHE A 65 -2.84 1.47 3.64
C PHE A 65 -4.05 2.19 4.22
N VAL A 66 -3.80 3.26 4.96
CA VAL A 66 -4.80 4.22 5.42
C VAL A 66 -4.46 5.62 4.93
N ILE A 67 -5.47 6.48 4.86
CA ILE A 67 -5.30 7.89 4.54
C ILE A 67 -5.62 8.69 5.80
N THR A 68 -4.65 9.47 6.28
CA THR A 68 -4.79 10.29 7.50
C THR A 68 -4.43 11.73 7.18
N GLY A 69 -5.45 12.58 7.05
CA GLY A 69 -5.28 13.96 6.57
C GLY A 69 -4.65 13.98 5.17
N LYS A 70 -3.43 14.53 5.06
CA LYS A 70 -2.64 14.58 3.82
C LYS A 70 -1.58 13.48 3.73
N SER A 71 -1.66 12.44 4.56
CA SER A 71 -0.69 11.33 4.54
C SER A 71 -1.33 10.03 4.03
N VAL A 72 -0.54 9.26 3.27
CA VAL A 72 -0.81 7.87 2.92
C VAL A 72 0.14 7.01 3.73
N GLU A 73 -0.38 6.23 4.66
CA GLU A 73 0.41 5.35 5.52
C GLU A 73 0.26 3.89 5.08
N ILE A 74 1.36 3.32 4.59
CA ILE A 74 1.42 1.93 4.13
C ILE A 74 1.58 1.00 5.34
N LEU A 75 0.60 0.12 5.52
CA LEU A 75 0.53 -0.82 6.64
C LEU A 75 1.14 -2.19 6.29
N ARG A 76 0.82 -2.73 5.11
CA ARG A 76 1.30 -4.03 4.65
C ARG A 76 1.52 -4.04 3.15
N ILE A 77 2.51 -4.81 2.71
CA ILE A 77 2.78 -5.06 1.28
C ILE A 77 2.94 -6.56 1.09
N GLY A 78 2.31 -7.14 0.08
CA GLY A 78 2.43 -8.59 -0.07
C GLY A 78 1.82 -9.13 -1.34
N HIS A 79 2.25 -10.33 -1.71
CA HIS A 79 1.60 -11.09 -2.76
C HIS A 79 0.18 -11.46 -2.34
N ARG A 80 -0.74 -11.53 -3.29
CA ARG A 80 -2.18 -11.80 -3.03
C ARG A 80 -2.47 -13.05 -2.21
N ARG A 81 -1.57 -14.03 -2.25
CA ARG A 81 -1.68 -15.31 -1.55
C ARG A 81 -1.27 -15.23 -0.08
N GLU A 82 -0.44 -14.25 0.28
CA GLU A 82 0.19 -14.15 1.60
C GLU A 82 -0.37 -12.99 2.42
N ILE A 83 -0.91 -11.95 1.78
CA ILE A 83 -1.30 -10.72 2.48
C ILE A 83 -2.61 -10.82 3.29
N TYR A 84 -3.39 -11.88 3.07
CA TYR A 84 -4.66 -12.15 3.76
C TYR A 84 -4.58 -13.35 4.71
N LYS A 85 -3.37 -13.91 4.88
CA LYS A 85 -3.07 -14.91 5.90
C LYS A 85 -2.50 -14.19 7.12
#